data_AF-A0A965VH67-F1
#
_entry.id   AF-A0A965VH67-F1
#
_cell.length_a   1.000
_cell.length_b   1.000
_cell.length_c   1.000
_cell.angle_alpha   90.00
_cell.angle_beta   90.00
_cell.angle_gamma   90.00
#
_symmetry.space_group_name_H-M   'P 1'
#
loop_
_entity.id
_entity.type
_entity.pdbx_description
1 polymer ?
#
loop_
_entity_poly.entity_id
_entity_poly.type
_entity_poly.pdbx_seq_one_letter_code
_entity_poly.pdbx_strand_id
1 'polypeptide(L)'
;MAAHLKLLTPAQLRTIRMALESGSTRDEAAFLAGITRRLLDTRLRDQLADVRVGQGRRGRTKPGTDPTPEEIARTTEIIRSRWTDDTERARRRNFTGLLPEG
;
A
#
# COMPACT_ATOMS: atom_id res chain seq x y z
N MET A 1 -22.31 -10.06 -19.39
CA MET A 1 -22.27 -11.27 -18.53
C MET A 1 -20.83 -11.54 -18.12
N ALA A 2 -20.64 -11.98 -16.88
CA ALA A 2 -19.54 -11.61 -15.98
C ALA A 2 -18.17 -12.25 -16.25
N ALA A 3 -17.13 -11.57 -15.73
CA ALA A 3 -15.69 -11.82 -15.81
C ALA A 3 -15.20 -13.10 -15.08
N HIS A 4 -15.80 -14.26 -15.33
CA HIS A 4 -15.48 -15.51 -14.64
C HIS A 4 -14.24 -16.27 -15.16
N LEU A 5 -13.67 -15.89 -16.30
CA LEU A 5 -12.60 -16.65 -16.96
C LEU A 5 -11.18 -16.40 -16.41
N LYS A 6 -11.01 -15.55 -15.39
CA LYS A 6 -9.67 -15.11 -14.95
C LYS A 6 -9.21 -15.65 -13.60
N LEU A 7 -10.09 -16.13 -12.72
CA LEU A 7 -9.73 -16.48 -11.34
C LEU A 7 -9.65 -18.00 -11.16
N LEU A 8 -8.65 -18.46 -10.39
CA LEU A 8 -8.54 -19.86 -10.00
C LEU A 8 -9.69 -20.21 -9.06
N THR A 9 -10.30 -21.38 -9.28
CA THR A 9 -11.34 -21.87 -8.39
C THR A 9 -10.74 -22.23 -7.01
N PRO A 10 -11.55 -22.25 -5.94
CA PRO A 10 -11.09 -22.68 -4.62
C PRO A 10 -10.50 -24.10 -4.60
N ALA A 11 -11.04 -25.00 -5.44
CA ALA A 11 -10.52 -26.35 -5.59
C ALA A 11 -9.11 -26.35 -6.20
N GLN A 12 -8.90 -25.60 -7.28
CA GLN A 12 -7.59 -25.45 -7.91
C GLN A 12 -6.56 -24.85 -6.95
N LEU A 13 -6.96 -23.84 -6.16
CA LEU A 13 -6.08 -23.24 -5.16
C LEU A 13 -5.65 -24.23 -4.08
N ARG A 14 -6.57 -25.09 -3.61
CA ARG A 14 -6.22 -26.16 -2.65
C ARG A 14 -5.23 -27.15 -3.27
N THR A 15 -5.48 -27.61 -4.48
CA THR A 15 -4.58 -28.53 -5.19
C THR A 15 -3.19 -27.94 -5.36
N ILE A 16 -3.09 -26.68 -5.79
CA ILE A 16 -1.80 -25.99 -5.97
C ILE A 16 -1.05 -25.88 -4.64
N ARG A 17 -1.74 -25.51 -3.55
CA ARG A 17 -1.11 -25.39 -2.23
C ARG A 17 -0.57 -26.73 -1.74
N MET A 18 -1.38 -27.78 -1.79
CA MET A 18 -0.96 -29.11 -1.38
C MET A 18 0.25 -29.60 -2.19
N ALA A 19 0.24 -29.40 -3.51
CA ALA A 19 1.35 -29.80 -4.38
C ALA A 19 2.64 -29.04 -4.03
N LEU A 20 2.57 -27.72 -3.84
CA LEU A 20 3.74 -26.93 -3.48
C LEU A 20 4.26 -27.24 -2.06
N GLU A 21 3.36 -27.51 -1.10
CA GLU A 21 3.70 -27.93 0.26
C GLU A 21 4.38 -29.31 0.26
N SER A 22 3.99 -30.21 -0.64
CA SER A 22 4.66 -31.51 -0.85
C SER A 22 5.98 -31.41 -1.62
N GLY A 23 6.42 -30.22 -2.01
CA GLY A 23 7.66 -30.00 -2.75
C GLY A 23 7.58 -30.24 -4.25
N SER A 24 6.37 -30.35 -4.82
CA SER A 24 6.19 -30.47 -6.27
C SER A 24 6.68 -29.22 -6.98
N THR A 25 7.14 -29.42 -8.22
CA THR A 25 7.49 -28.30 -9.08
C THR A 25 6.23 -27.51 -9.46
N ARG A 26 6.42 -26.27 -9.92
CA ARG A 26 5.28 -25.46 -10.35
C ARG A 26 4.62 -25.97 -11.63
N ASP A 27 5.34 -26.73 -12.46
CA ASP A 27 4.79 -27.39 -13.65
C ASP A 27 3.86 -28.53 -13.22
N GLU A 28 4.29 -29.35 -12.25
CA GLU A 28 3.48 -30.41 -11.66
C GLU A 28 2.24 -29.85 -10.94
N ALA A 29 2.41 -28.79 -10.14
CA ALA A 29 1.28 -28.15 -9.46
C ALA A 29 0.24 -27.58 -10.44
N ALA A 30 0.70 -27.00 -11.55
CA ALA A 30 -0.20 -26.52 -12.61
C ALA A 30 -0.93 -27.66 -13.31
N PHE A 31 -0.20 -28.75 -13.61
CA PHE A 31 -0.76 -29.96 -14.19
C PHE A 31 -1.84 -30.58 -13.29
N LEU A 32 -1.56 -30.78 -11.99
CA LEU A 32 -2.50 -31.33 -11.02
C LEU A 32 -3.77 -30.47 -10.86
N ALA A 33 -3.63 -29.15 -10.99
CA ALA A 33 -4.75 -28.22 -10.92
C ALA A 33 -5.50 -28.02 -12.26
N GLY A 34 -5.06 -28.69 -13.34
CA GLY A 34 -5.69 -28.59 -14.66
C GLY A 34 -5.57 -27.18 -15.26
N ILE A 35 -4.49 -26.46 -14.98
CA ILE A 35 -4.24 -25.11 -15.49
C ILE A 35 -2.92 -25.04 -16.25
N THR A 36 -2.78 -24.00 -17.08
CA THR A 36 -1.50 -23.73 -17.72
C THR A 36 -0.50 -23.18 -16.71
N ARG A 37 0.78 -23.53 -16.89
CA ARG A 37 1.90 -22.97 -16.12
C ARG A 37 1.92 -21.44 -16.14
N ARG A 38 1.61 -20.86 -17.31
CA ARG A 38 1.51 -19.41 -17.52
C ARG A 38 0.46 -18.77 -16.60
N LEU A 39 -0.71 -19.39 -16.45
CA LEU A 39 -1.77 -18.89 -15.57
C LEU A 39 -1.33 -18.89 -14.11
N LEU A 40 -0.67 -19.97 -13.66
CA LEU A 40 -0.12 -20.05 -12.31
C LEU A 40 0.90 -18.93 -12.04
N ASP A 41 1.84 -18.71 -12.96
CA ASP A 41 2.84 -17.64 -12.81
C ASP A 41 2.23 -16.24 -12.78
N THR A 42 1.24 -15.96 -13.63
CA THR A 42 0.52 -14.69 -13.59
C THR A 42 -0.13 -14.48 -12.22
N ARG A 43 -0.80 -15.50 -11.68
CA ARG A 43 -1.49 -15.41 -10.39
C ARG A 43 -0.53 -15.20 -9.21
N LEU A 44 0.62 -15.89 -9.21
CA LEU A 44 1.64 -15.68 -8.19
C LEU A 44 2.22 -14.26 -8.24
N ARG A 45 2.42 -13.71 -9.45
CA ARG A 45 2.87 -12.31 -9.60
C ARG A 45 1.84 -11.31 -9.11
N ASP A 46 0.56 -11.54 -9.41
CA ASP A 46 -0.54 -10.69 -8.93
C ASP A 46 -0.54 -10.66 -7.38
N GLN A 47 -0.44 -11.83 -6.74
CA GLN A 47 -0.38 -11.92 -5.27
C GLN A 47 0.83 -11.21 -4.69
N LEU A 48 2.01 -11.33 -5.32
CA LEU A 48 3.20 -10.58 -4.90
C LEU A 48 3.07 -9.07 -5.10
N ALA A 49 2.30 -8.63 -6.11
CA ALA A 49 2.00 -7.22 -6.32
C ALA A 49 1.03 -6.69 -5.24
N ASP A 50 0.04 -7.49 -4.84
CA ASP A 50 -0.91 -7.14 -3.78
C ASP A 50 -0.22 -7.06 -2.41
N VAL A 51 0.76 -7.93 -2.15
CA VAL A 51 1.57 -7.92 -0.91
C VAL A 51 2.60 -6.77 -0.92
N ARG A 52 2.93 -6.20 -2.08
CA ARG A 52 3.81 -5.02 -2.22
C ARG A 52 3.10 -3.72 -1.81
N VAL A 53 2.63 -3.67 -0.57
CA VAL A 53 2.15 -2.43 0.05
C VAL A 53 3.37 -1.52 0.29
N GLY A 54 3.36 -0.32 -0.26
CA GLY A 54 4.41 0.71 -0.01
C GLY A 54 5.57 0.76 -1.01
N GLN A 55 5.75 -0.24 -1.88
CA GLN A 55 6.63 -0.07 -3.05
C GLN A 55 5.80 0.49 -4.20
N GLY A 56 5.50 1.79 -4.10
CA GLY A 56 4.79 2.52 -5.15
C GLY A 56 5.36 2.17 -6.52
N ARG A 57 4.47 2.02 -7.51
CA ARG A 57 4.89 2.10 -8.92
C ARG A 57 5.74 3.34 -9.01
N ARG A 58 7.04 3.22 -9.28
CA ARG A 58 7.88 4.35 -9.66
C ARG A 58 7.35 4.84 -11.00
N GLY A 59 6.22 5.54 -10.97
CA GLY A 59 5.87 6.45 -12.04
C GLY A 59 7.09 7.32 -12.22
N ARG A 60 7.51 7.55 -13.46
CA ARG A 60 8.46 8.62 -13.74
C ARG A 60 7.80 9.89 -13.21
N THR A 61 8.18 10.32 -12.01
CA THR A 61 7.96 11.69 -11.58
C THR A 61 8.67 12.52 -12.62
N LYS A 62 7.93 13.23 -13.47
CA LYS A 62 8.54 14.27 -14.30
C LYS A 62 9.31 15.18 -13.32
N PRO A 63 10.55 15.60 -13.61
CA PRO A 63 11.22 16.56 -12.76
C PRO A 63 10.28 17.75 -12.60
N GLY A 64 9.73 17.91 -11.41
CA GLY A 64 8.93 19.10 -11.09
C GLY A 64 9.91 20.26 -11.12
N THR A 65 9.57 21.32 -11.83
CA THR A 65 10.29 22.58 -11.69
C THR A 65 10.25 22.96 -10.21
N ASP A 66 11.40 23.23 -9.61
CA ASP A 66 11.44 23.69 -8.23
C ASP A 66 10.63 24.98 -8.09
N PRO A 67 9.78 25.11 -7.06
CA PRO A 67 9.01 26.32 -6.84
C PRO A 67 9.95 27.47 -6.55
N THR A 68 9.60 28.64 -7.07
CA THR A 68 10.30 29.89 -6.77
C THR A 68 10.15 30.26 -5.29
N PRO A 69 11.07 31.09 -4.72
CA PRO A 69 10.96 31.55 -3.34
C PRO A 69 9.62 32.21 -3.00
N GLU A 70 9.02 32.92 -3.97
CA GLU A 70 7.71 33.57 -3.83
C GLU A 70 6.56 32.57 -3.71
N GLU A 71 6.60 31.49 -4.51
CA GLU A 71 5.62 30.41 -4.46
C GLU A 71 5.71 29.61 -3.16
N ILE A 72 6.93 29.41 -2.65
CA ILE A 72 7.16 28.80 -1.34
C ILE A 72 6.55 29.69 -0.25
N ALA A 73 6.83 31.00 -0.25
CA ALA A 73 6.31 31.92 0.75
C ALA A 73 4.77 31.92 0.79
N ARG A 74 4.11 32.00 -0.38
CA ARG A 74 2.64 31.97 -0.50
C ARG A 74 2.06 30.66 0.01
N THR A 75 2.64 29.53 -0.38
CA THR A 75 2.20 28.20 0.07
C THR A 75 2.34 28.05 1.58
N THR A 76 3.44 28.55 2.14
CA THR A 76 3.71 28.49 3.58
C THR A 76 2.70 29.32 4.38
N GLU A 77 2.30 30.48 3.87
CA GLU A 77 1.27 31.33 4.49
C GLU A 77 -0.12 30.67 4.47
N ILE A 78 -0.47 29.96 3.39
CA ILE A 78 -1.70 29.16 3.31
C ILE A 78 -1.66 28.00 4.30
N ILE A 79 -0.52 27.33 4.46
CA ILE A 79 -0.37 26.23 5.44
C ILE A 79 -0.48 26.77 6.86
N ARG A 80 0.19 27.89 7.17
CA ARG A 80 0.14 28.53 8.49
C ARG A 80 -1.26 29.03 8.86
N SER A 81 -1.99 29.62 7.92
CA SER A 81 -3.36 30.11 8.16
C SER A 81 -4.37 28.98 8.37
N ARG A 82 -4.10 27.78 7.84
CA ARG A 82 -4.87 26.56 8.12
C ARG A 82 -4.48 25.89 9.44
N TRP A 83 -3.34 26.27 10.02
CA TRP A 83 -2.89 25.82 11.34
C TRP A 83 -3.38 26.78 12.43
N THR A 84 -4.67 26.70 12.72
CA THR A 84 -5.31 27.09 13.99
C THR A 84 -6.01 25.83 14.49
N ASP A 85 -5.38 25.04 15.37
CA ASP A 85 -5.67 25.10 16.82
C ASP A 85 -4.67 24.33 17.71
N ASP A 86 -3.46 24.02 17.25
CA ASP A 86 -2.52 23.27 18.12
C ASP A 86 -1.85 24.14 19.19
N THR A 87 -1.74 25.45 18.98
CA THR A 87 -1.28 26.40 20.00
C THR A 87 -2.31 26.62 21.11
N GLU A 88 -3.62 26.59 20.81
CA GLU A 88 -4.67 26.62 21.84
C GLU A 88 -4.76 25.29 22.61
N ARG A 89 -4.60 24.16 21.91
CA ARG A 89 -4.57 22.81 22.51
C ARG A 89 -3.32 22.60 23.39
N ALA A 90 -2.21 23.25 23.06
CA ALA A 90 -0.99 23.29 23.89
C ALA A 90 -1.14 24.25 25.09
N ARG A 91 -1.76 25.42 24.93
CA ARG A 91 -2.04 26.35 26.04
C ARG A 91 -2.99 25.76 27.09
N ARG A 92 -4.07 25.08 26.68
CA ARG A 92 -5.02 24.43 27.61
C ARG A 92 -4.41 23.25 28.38
N ARG A 93 -3.44 22.54 27.79
CA ARG A 93 -2.74 21.42 28.46
C ARG A 93 -1.73 21.88 29.52
N ASN A 94 -1.21 23.10 29.43
CA ASN A 94 -0.17 23.61 30.32
C ASN A 94 -0.71 24.40 31.53
N PHE A 95 -2.03 24.55 31.69
CA PHE A 95 -2.62 25.32 32.80
C PHE A 95 -2.88 24.50 34.08
N THR A 96 -2.60 23.20 34.11
CA THR A 96 -2.81 22.33 35.29
C THR A 96 -1.51 21.81 35.90
N GLY A 97 -0.55 22.69 36.20
CA GLY A 97 0.76 22.22 36.69
C GLY A 97 1.62 23.15 37.54
N LEU A 98 1.15 24.33 37.98
CA LEU A 98 1.96 25.23 38.82
C LEU A 98 1.09 26.01 39.81
N LEU A 99 0.80 25.40 40.96
CA LEU A 99 0.67 26.09 42.24
C LEU A 99 1.20 25.17 43.35
N PRO A 100 2.40 25.42 43.88
CA PRO A 100 2.69 25.21 45.29
C PRO A 100 2.75 26.58 45.96
N GLU A 101 1.72 26.93 46.73
CA GLU A 101 1.83 27.97 47.76
C GLU A 101 1.86 27.22 49.10
N GLY A 102 3.08 27.09 49.64
CA GLY A 102 3.39 26.68 51.00
C GLY A 102 4.60 27.49 51.44
#